data_AF-A0A644USW9-F1
#
_entry.id   AF-A0A644USW9-F1
#
_cell.length_a   1.000
_cell.length_b   1.000
_cell.length_c   1.000
_cell.angle_alpha   90.00
_cell.angle_beta   90.00
_cell.angle_gamma   90.00
#
_symmetry.space_group_name_H-M   'P 1'
#
loop_
_entity.id
_entity.type
_entity.pdbx_description
1 polymer ?
#
loop_
_entity_poly.entity_id
_entity_poly.type
_entity_poly.pdbx_seq_one_letter_code
_entity_poly.pdbx_strand_id
1 'polypeptide(L)'
;MKKSILKIFILVFIFSSCEDLSKLTQFKMDFKESVTIQKSVPFDTPFDFFTPDIQTNSESVFAVNNTSKDLVEQIKLTQLKLTLKSPSEGDFGFLKSISIFVSAGSDLPEIKVAWKDNIPLTAGKELVLDVTNADLQEYIKKDSFKLKLNTVTRKILGSDYQIDLYTEFLVDVKVLGL
;
A
#
# COMPACT_ATOMS: atom_id res chain seq x y z
N MET A 1 7.27 37.58 64.92
CA MET A 1 7.31 38.31 63.64
C MET A 1 7.50 37.30 62.51
N LYS A 2 6.61 37.39 61.51
CA LYS A 2 6.64 36.92 60.11
C LYS A 2 6.94 35.44 59.76
N LYS A 3 5.84 34.76 59.45
CA LYS A 3 5.67 33.69 58.45
C LYS A 3 6.16 34.15 57.06
N SER A 4 6.84 33.27 56.31
CA SER A 4 6.90 33.28 54.83
C SER A 4 7.55 31.95 54.42
N ILE A 5 6.83 30.86 54.13
CA ILE A 5 6.09 30.56 52.88
C ILE A 5 6.79 31.15 51.65
N LEU A 6 7.86 30.50 51.19
CA LEU A 6 8.31 30.63 49.81
C LEU A 6 8.13 29.26 49.14
N LYS A 7 7.00 29.12 48.43
CA LYS A 7 6.60 27.94 47.67
C LYS A 7 7.64 27.71 46.57
N ILE A 8 8.22 26.51 46.54
CA ILE A 8 9.09 26.07 45.46
C ILE A 8 8.23 25.94 44.19
N PHE A 9 8.64 26.74 43.21
CA PHE A 9 8.23 26.75 41.83
C PHE A 9 8.96 25.61 41.10
N ILE A 10 8.38 25.06 40.03
CA ILE A 10 8.96 24.09 39.06
C ILE A 10 8.79 22.64 39.54
N LEU A 11 8.04 21.78 38.85
CA LEU A 11 8.29 21.40 37.46
C LEU A 11 7.00 20.88 36.80
N VAL A 12 6.37 21.70 35.95
CA VAL A 12 5.40 21.21 34.98
C VAL A 12 6.20 20.69 33.80
N PHE A 13 6.52 19.39 33.80
CA PHE A 13 6.93 18.68 32.59
C PHE A 13 5.70 18.58 31.69
N ILE A 14 5.55 19.53 30.78
CA ILE A 14 4.60 19.41 29.68
C ILE A 14 5.21 18.37 28.72
N PHE A 15 4.70 17.14 28.78
CA PHE A 15 5.02 16.08 27.82
C PHE A 15 4.44 16.46 26.44
N SER A 16 5.20 17.21 25.64
CA SER A 16 4.89 17.47 24.22
C SER A 16 5.49 16.40 23.29
N SER A 17 5.48 15.12 23.69
CA SER A 17 6.16 14.03 22.95
C SER A 17 5.20 12.99 22.33
N CYS A 18 3.93 13.33 22.11
CA CYS A 18 2.95 12.38 21.60
C CYS A 18 3.19 11.98 20.13
N GLU A 19 3.69 12.90 19.30
CA GLU A 19 3.88 12.65 17.86
C GLU A 19 5.07 11.73 17.52
N ASP A 20 6.07 11.66 18.41
CA ASP A 20 7.20 10.75 18.22
C ASP A 20 6.90 9.34 18.75
N LEU A 21 5.98 9.21 19.70
CA LEU A 21 5.54 7.91 20.24
C LEU A 21 4.77 7.09 19.19
N SER A 22 3.92 7.71 18.37
CA SER A 22 3.17 6.99 17.32
C SER A 22 4.06 6.42 16.21
N LYS A 23 5.24 7.02 15.95
CA LYS A 23 6.22 6.45 15.01
C LYS A 23 6.90 5.19 15.54
N LEU A 24 6.93 4.99 16.86
CA LEU A 24 7.53 3.79 17.48
C LEU A 24 6.60 2.58 17.41
N THR A 25 5.30 2.78 17.17
CA THR A 25 4.29 1.72 17.00
C THR A 25 3.98 1.41 15.54
N GLN A 26 4.78 1.92 14.61
CA GLN A 26 4.58 1.69 13.19
C GLN A 26 5.58 0.69 12.63
N PHE A 27 5.10 -0.24 11.83
CA PHE A 27 5.96 -1.14 11.04
C PHE A 27 5.40 -1.31 9.63
N LYS A 28 6.22 -1.89 8.75
CA LYS A 28 5.90 -2.04 7.33
C LYS A 28 5.68 -3.49 6.96
N MET A 29 4.75 -3.71 6.04
CA MET A 29 4.53 -4.98 5.37
C MET A 29 4.66 -4.77 3.86
N ASP A 30 5.52 -5.54 3.20
CA ASP A 30 5.67 -5.48 1.74
C ASP A 30 5.28 -6.79 1.05
N PHE A 31 4.71 -6.66 -0.15
CA PHE A 31 4.35 -7.79 -1.00
C PHE A 31 4.89 -7.60 -2.41
N LYS A 32 5.25 -8.73 -3.03
CA LYS A 32 5.84 -8.78 -4.37
C LYS A 32 5.11 -9.80 -5.19
N GLU A 33 4.52 -9.35 -6.30
CA GLU A 33 3.78 -10.21 -7.22
C GLU A 33 4.21 -9.96 -8.66
N SER A 34 3.94 -10.93 -9.54
CA SER A 34 4.18 -10.78 -10.98
C SER A 34 2.88 -11.05 -11.74
N VAL A 35 2.59 -10.20 -12.71
CA VAL A 35 1.45 -10.33 -13.63
C VAL A 35 1.90 -10.21 -15.07
N THR A 36 1.13 -10.80 -15.98
CA THR A 36 1.39 -10.75 -17.41
C THR A 36 0.22 -10.08 -18.13
N ILE A 37 0.51 -8.95 -18.80
CA ILE A 37 -0.42 -8.34 -19.76
C ILE A 37 -0.19 -9.04 -21.11
N GLN A 38 -1.19 -9.78 -21.58
CA GLN A 38 -1.09 -10.50 -22.84
C GLN A 38 -1.14 -9.54 -24.04
N LYS A 39 -0.51 -9.91 -25.15
CA LYS A 39 -0.56 -9.11 -26.38
C LYS A 39 -1.96 -8.98 -26.99
N SER A 40 -2.85 -9.90 -26.65
CA SER A 40 -4.24 -10.00 -27.15
C SER A 40 -5.20 -9.02 -26.48
N VAL A 41 -4.73 -8.19 -25.55
CA VAL A 41 -5.59 -7.23 -24.85
C VAL A 41 -6.21 -6.20 -25.81
N PRO A 42 -7.42 -5.71 -25.49
CA PRO A 42 -8.06 -4.68 -26.27
C PRO A 42 -7.22 -3.40 -26.39
N PHE A 43 -7.29 -2.78 -27.58
CA PHE A 43 -6.66 -1.49 -27.84
C PHE A 43 -7.62 -0.35 -27.48
N ASP A 44 -7.11 0.63 -26.74
CA ASP A 44 -7.83 1.87 -26.38
C ASP A 44 -9.18 1.67 -25.68
N THR A 45 -9.34 0.53 -25.01
CA THR A 45 -10.50 0.25 -24.16
C THR A 45 -10.04 -0.30 -22.81
N PRO A 46 -10.77 -0.01 -21.72
CA PRO A 46 -10.44 -0.56 -20.41
C PRO A 46 -10.57 -2.08 -20.38
N PHE A 47 -9.61 -2.75 -19.77
CA PHE A 47 -9.68 -4.17 -19.45
C PHE A 47 -9.11 -4.47 -18.07
N ASP A 48 -9.60 -5.54 -17.48
CA ASP A 48 -9.23 -6.01 -16.15
C ASP A 48 -8.36 -7.25 -16.21
N PHE A 49 -7.41 -7.34 -15.30
CA PHE A 49 -6.70 -8.57 -14.96
C PHE A 49 -6.41 -8.61 -13.47
N PHE A 50 -6.13 -9.81 -12.96
CA PHE A 50 -6.03 -10.06 -11.53
C PHE A 50 -4.66 -10.64 -11.18
N THR A 51 -4.14 -10.29 -10.01
CA THR A 51 -3.05 -11.04 -9.40
C THR A 51 -3.58 -12.41 -8.93
N PRO A 52 -2.67 -13.39 -8.73
CA PRO A 52 -2.94 -14.51 -7.83
C PRO A 52 -3.35 -14.04 -6.42
N ASP A 53 -3.82 -14.98 -5.60
CA ASP A 53 -4.05 -14.75 -4.18
C ASP A 53 -2.75 -14.41 -3.46
N ILE A 54 -2.66 -13.21 -2.91
CA ILE A 54 -1.50 -12.70 -2.17
C ILE A 54 -1.68 -13.07 -0.71
N GLN A 55 -0.84 -13.97 -0.20
CA GLN A 55 -0.90 -14.38 1.21
C GLN A 55 -0.36 -13.27 2.10
N THR A 56 -1.16 -12.84 3.08
CA THR A 56 -0.77 -11.71 3.95
C THR A 56 0.25 -12.11 4.99
N ASN A 57 0.16 -13.36 5.48
CA ASN A 57 0.89 -13.86 6.64
C ASN A 57 0.78 -12.93 7.87
N SER A 58 -0.34 -12.19 7.97
CA SER A 58 -0.51 -11.11 8.95
C SER A 58 -0.33 -11.55 10.38
N GLU A 59 -0.78 -12.75 10.76
CA GLU A 59 -0.61 -13.26 12.13
C GLU A 59 0.87 -13.41 12.51
N SER A 60 1.68 -13.99 11.62
CA SER A 60 3.10 -14.17 11.86
C SER A 60 3.83 -12.83 11.89
N VAL A 61 3.51 -11.91 10.97
CA VAL A 61 4.13 -10.59 10.93
C VAL A 61 3.76 -9.77 12.16
N PHE A 62 2.50 -9.80 12.59
CA PHE A 62 2.05 -9.10 13.80
C PHE A 62 2.72 -9.66 15.06
N ALA A 63 2.80 -10.99 15.19
CA ALA A 63 3.48 -11.62 16.32
C ALA A 63 4.96 -11.23 16.41
N VAL A 64 5.69 -11.22 15.28
CA VAL A 64 7.10 -10.80 15.24
C VAL A 64 7.26 -9.31 15.57
N ASN A 65 6.25 -8.49 15.29
CA ASN A 65 6.20 -7.07 15.67
C ASN A 65 5.55 -6.84 17.05
N ASN A 66 5.48 -7.87 17.90
CA ASN A 66 4.92 -7.80 19.26
C ASN A 66 3.51 -7.21 19.34
N THR A 67 2.68 -7.47 18.32
CA THR A 67 1.30 -7.01 18.23
C THR A 67 0.35 -8.15 17.84
N SER A 68 -0.95 -7.90 17.89
CA SER A 68 -1.99 -8.83 17.44
C SER A 68 -2.98 -8.12 16.52
N LYS A 69 -3.81 -8.88 15.81
CA LYS A 69 -4.86 -8.33 14.92
C LYS A 69 -5.76 -7.31 15.64
N ASP A 70 -6.01 -7.50 16.93
CA ASP A 70 -6.89 -6.64 17.74
C ASP A 70 -6.24 -5.30 18.14
N LEU A 71 -4.92 -5.20 18.04
CA LEU A 71 -4.15 -4.00 18.40
C LEU A 71 -3.81 -3.13 17.19
N VAL A 72 -4.04 -3.62 15.97
CA VAL A 72 -3.85 -2.82 14.75
C VAL A 72 -4.99 -1.81 14.64
N GLU A 73 -4.63 -0.53 14.65
CA GLU A 73 -5.57 0.60 14.55
C GLU A 73 -5.83 0.97 13.09
N GLN A 74 -4.81 0.90 12.24
CA GLN A 74 -4.90 1.32 10.85
C GLN A 74 -3.84 0.62 9.99
N ILE A 75 -4.19 0.30 8.74
CA ILE A 75 -3.22 -0.12 7.73
C ILE A 75 -3.42 0.74 6.48
N LYS A 76 -2.36 1.39 6.00
CA LYS A 76 -2.40 2.25 4.81
C LYS A 76 -1.40 1.79 3.77
N LEU A 77 -1.79 1.80 2.50
CA LEU A 77 -0.87 1.61 1.38
C LEU A 77 0.00 2.87 1.25
N THR A 78 1.30 2.75 1.46
CA THR A 78 2.26 3.86 1.33
C THR A 78 2.94 3.88 -0.03
N GLN A 79 3.07 2.72 -0.67
CA GLN A 79 3.71 2.60 -1.97
C GLN A 79 3.08 1.52 -2.81
N LEU A 80 2.84 1.82 -4.09
CA LEU A 80 2.64 0.81 -5.12
C LEU A 80 3.51 1.15 -6.32
N LYS A 81 4.46 0.26 -6.62
CA LYS A 81 5.40 0.40 -7.73
C LYS A 81 5.27 -0.78 -8.69
N LEU A 82 5.19 -0.47 -9.97
CA LEU A 82 5.25 -1.44 -11.06
C LEU A 82 6.65 -1.41 -11.67
N THR A 83 7.20 -2.58 -11.99
CA THR A 83 8.48 -2.73 -12.68
C THR A 83 8.33 -3.65 -13.88
N LEU A 84 8.61 -3.16 -15.08
CA LEU A 84 8.58 -3.97 -16.29
C LEU A 84 9.78 -4.91 -16.33
N LYS A 85 9.52 -6.21 -16.44
CA LYS A 85 10.55 -7.26 -16.57
C LYS A 85 10.76 -7.74 -17.99
N SER A 86 9.67 -7.85 -18.74
CA SER A 86 9.68 -8.28 -20.13
C SER A 86 8.63 -7.50 -20.91
N PRO A 87 8.89 -7.09 -22.16
CA PRO A 87 10.13 -7.27 -22.91
C PRO A 87 11.29 -6.40 -22.38
N SER A 88 12.54 -6.82 -22.59
CA SER A 88 13.72 -6.10 -22.10
C SER A 88 13.85 -4.70 -22.70
N GLU A 89 13.44 -4.48 -23.94
CA GLU A 89 13.49 -3.17 -24.60
C GLU A 89 12.22 -2.34 -24.39
N GLY A 90 11.25 -2.87 -23.61
CA GLY A 90 9.99 -2.19 -23.35
C GLY A 90 10.08 -1.13 -22.25
N ASP A 91 9.01 -0.34 -22.17
CA ASP A 91 8.72 0.62 -21.10
C ASP A 91 7.20 0.67 -20.84
N PHE A 92 6.73 1.47 -19.88
CA PHE A 92 5.31 1.69 -19.58
C PHE A 92 4.62 2.72 -20.48
N GLY A 93 5.30 3.27 -21.50
CA GLY A 93 4.73 4.24 -22.43
C GLY A 93 3.57 3.70 -23.27
N PHE A 94 3.37 2.37 -23.30
CA PHE A 94 2.22 1.73 -23.92
C PHE A 94 0.91 1.92 -23.15
N LEU A 95 0.96 2.29 -21.87
CA LEU A 95 -0.23 2.53 -21.04
C LEU A 95 -0.70 3.98 -21.18
N LYS A 96 -2.02 4.20 -21.21
CA LYS A 96 -2.64 5.51 -20.99
C LYS A 96 -2.86 5.74 -19.50
N SER A 97 -3.42 4.74 -18.84
CA SER A 97 -3.75 4.78 -17.42
C SER A 97 -3.78 3.37 -16.83
N ILE A 98 -3.67 3.33 -15.50
CA ILE A 98 -3.91 2.15 -14.69
C ILE A 98 -4.63 2.56 -13.40
N SER A 99 -5.61 1.77 -12.98
CA SER A 99 -6.23 1.83 -11.66
C SER A 99 -6.15 0.45 -11.02
N ILE A 100 -5.72 0.40 -9.76
CA ILE A 100 -5.58 -0.83 -8.99
C ILE A 100 -6.57 -0.79 -7.85
N PHE A 101 -7.26 -1.92 -7.70
CA PHE A 101 -8.25 -2.13 -6.69
C PHE A 101 -7.88 -3.35 -5.85
N VAL A 102 -8.21 -3.32 -4.55
CA VAL A 102 -8.02 -4.44 -3.64
C VAL A 102 -9.36 -5.09 -3.31
N SER A 103 -9.35 -6.41 -3.18
CA SER A 103 -10.45 -7.21 -2.62
C SER A 103 -9.88 -8.31 -1.74
N ALA A 104 -10.63 -8.72 -0.71
CA ALA A 104 -10.24 -9.79 0.19
C ALA A 104 -11.49 -10.55 0.67
N GLY A 105 -11.52 -11.86 0.44
CA GLY A 105 -12.72 -12.66 0.66
C GLY A 105 -13.88 -12.28 -0.26
N SER A 106 -15.08 -12.77 0.06
CA SER A 106 -16.32 -12.48 -0.66
C SER A 106 -17.20 -11.43 0.04
N ASP A 107 -16.83 -11.04 1.25
CA ASP A 107 -17.61 -10.20 2.16
C ASP A 107 -17.21 -8.72 2.12
N LEU A 108 -16.04 -8.39 1.57
CA LEU A 108 -15.56 -7.01 1.48
C LEU A 108 -15.78 -6.44 0.07
N PRO A 109 -16.21 -5.18 -0.04
CA PRO A 109 -16.32 -4.52 -1.33
C PRO A 109 -14.93 -4.31 -1.94
N GLU A 110 -14.88 -4.20 -3.26
CA GLU A 110 -13.65 -3.82 -3.92
C GLU A 110 -13.41 -2.30 -3.75
N ILE A 111 -12.19 -1.91 -3.38
CA ILE A 111 -11.83 -0.49 -3.21
C ILE A 111 -10.61 -0.12 -4.05
N LYS A 112 -10.65 1.07 -4.66
CA LYS A 112 -9.51 1.64 -5.40
C LYS A 112 -8.41 2.01 -4.41
N VAL A 113 -7.20 1.51 -4.63
CA VAL A 113 -6.05 1.73 -3.74
C VAL A 113 -4.91 2.47 -4.40
N ALA A 114 -4.77 2.37 -5.72
CA ALA A 114 -3.75 3.11 -6.44
C ALA A 114 -4.15 3.42 -7.88
N TRP A 115 -3.53 4.41 -8.49
CA TRP A 115 -3.72 4.74 -9.90
C TRP A 115 -2.56 5.53 -10.49
N LYS A 116 -2.51 5.53 -11.82
CA LYS A 116 -1.80 6.56 -12.57
C LYS A 116 -2.58 6.88 -13.82
N ASP A 117 -2.93 8.15 -13.96
CA ASP A 117 -3.55 8.69 -15.17
C ASP A 117 -2.50 9.41 -16.02
N ASN A 118 -2.79 9.58 -17.31
CA ASN A 118 -1.94 10.33 -18.25
C ASN A 118 -0.48 9.86 -18.26
N ILE A 119 -0.26 8.55 -18.26
CA ILE A 119 1.09 7.96 -18.26
C ILE A 119 1.87 8.45 -19.49
N PRO A 120 3.05 9.08 -19.33
CA PRO A 120 3.82 9.61 -20.45
C PRO A 120 4.31 8.52 -21.39
N LEU A 121 4.54 8.86 -22.66
CA LEU A 121 5.20 7.95 -23.61
C LEU A 121 6.61 7.56 -23.17
N THR A 122 7.25 8.38 -22.34
CA THR A 122 8.61 8.18 -21.82
C THR A 122 8.63 7.68 -20.37
N ALA A 123 7.58 6.99 -19.92
CA ALA A 123 7.42 6.54 -18.53
C ALA A 123 8.55 5.59 -18.04
N GLY A 124 9.35 5.01 -18.94
CA GLY A 124 10.43 4.10 -18.57
C GLY A 124 9.92 2.78 -18.02
N LYS A 125 10.79 2.03 -17.33
CA LYS A 125 10.51 0.67 -16.85
C LYS A 125 9.93 0.60 -15.43
N GLU A 126 9.88 1.72 -14.73
CA GLU A 126 9.30 1.79 -13.39
C GLU A 126 8.15 2.79 -13.39
N LEU A 127 7.03 2.40 -12.80
CA LEU A 127 5.87 3.29 -12.62
C LEU A 127 5.48 3.30 -11.16
N VAL A 128 5.68 4.43 -10.49
CA VAL A 128 5.15 4.67 -9.15
C VAL A 128 3.74 5.24 -9.27
N LEU A 129 2.79 4.56 -8.65
CA LEU A 129 1.39 4.97 -8.67
C LEU A 129 1.09 5.95 -7.55
N ASP A 130 0.07 6.77 -7.78
CA ASP A 130 -0.57 7.55 -6.73
C ASP A 130 -1.43 6.59 -5.88
N VAL A 131 -1.41 6.73 -4.55
CA VAL A 131 -2.09 5.82 -3.61
C VAL A 131 -3.20 6.52 -2.85
N THR A 132 -4.23 5.77 -2.43
CA THR A 132 -5.28 6.31 -1.57
C THR A 132 -4.83 6.31 -0.10
N ASN A 133 -5.48 7.15 0.70
CA ASN A 133 -5.32 7.15 2.16
C ASN A 133 -6.37 6.26 2.86
N ALA A 134 -6.97 5.31 2.13
CA ALA A 134 -7.98 4.40 2.68
C ALA A 134 -7.37 3.54 3.80
N ASP A 135 -8.17 3.23 4.81
CA ASP A 135 -7.81 2.23 5.81
C ASP A 135 -8.11 0.84 5.25
N LEU A 136 -7.06 0.03 5.17
CA LEU A 136 -7.04 -1.29 4.55
C LEU A 136 -6.93 -2.41 5.58
N GLN A 137 -7.10 -2.10 6.88
CA GLN A 137 -6.94 -3.07 7.94
C GLN A 137 -7.82 -4.32 7.75
N GLU A 138 -9.06 -4.16 7.29
CA GLU A 138 -9.99 -5.28 7.10
C GLU A 138 -9.55 -6.22 5.98
N TYR A 139 -8.82 -5.69 4.98
CA TYR A 139 -8.33 -6.45 3.83
C TYR A 139 -7.02 -7.18 4.19
N ILE A 140 -6.09 -6.48 4.84
CA ILE A 140 -4.77 -7.03 5.17
C ILE A 140 -4.83 -7.97 6.38
N LYS A 141 -5.81 -7.83 7.28
CA LYS A 141 -6.03 -8.80 8.38
C LYS A 141 -6.56 -10.16 7.90
N LYS A 142 -7.10 -10.27 6.68
CA LYS A 142 -7.54 -11.55 6.08
C LYS A 142 -6.31 -12.38 5.69
N ASP A 143 -6.51 -13.68 5.48
CA ASP A 143 -5.41 -14.60 5.13
C ASP A 143 -4.78 -14.26 3.77
N SER A 144 -5.60 -13.76 2.85
CA SER A 144 -5.16 -13.31 1.52
C SER A 144 -6.01 -12.18 0.97
N PHE A 145 -5.44 -11.46 0.00
CA PHE A 145 -6.12 -10.46 -0.81
C PHE A 145 -5.75 -10.60 -2.28
N LYS A 146 -6.52 -9.97 -3.17
CA LYS A 146 -6.26 -9.89 -4.61
C LYS A 146 -6.18 -8.44 -5.03
N LEU A 147 -5.39 -8.20 -6.08
CA LEU A 147 -5.38 -6.92 -6.78
C LEU A 147 -6.03 -7.10 -8.15
N LYS A 148 -7.02 -6.25 -8.45
CA LYS A 148 -7.56 -6.07 -9.79
C LYS A 148 -6.90 -4.85 -10.43
N LEU A 149 -6.32 -5.05 -11.59
CA LEU A 149 -5.70 -4.00 -12.39
C LEU A 149 -6.61 -3.69 -13.57
N ASN A 150 -7.21 -2.50 -13.55
CA ASN A 150 -7.94 -1.93 -14.66
C ASN A 150 -7.00 -1.05 -15.47
N THR A 151 -6.78 -1.35 -16.74
CA THR A 151 -5.79 -0.67 -17.57
C THR A 151 -6.35 -0.24 -18.92
N VAL A 152 -5.78 0.83 -19.48
CA VAL A 152 -6.05 1.29 -20.84
C VAL A 152 -4.72 1.40 -21.59
N THR A 153 -4.62 0.79 -22.76
CA THR A 153 -3.42 0.85 -23.62
C THR A 153 -3.57 1.92 -24.70
N ARG A 154 -2.47 2.47 -25.19
CA ARG A 154 -2.43 3.39 -26.34
C ARG A 154 -1.77 2.84 -27.59
N LYS A 155 -1.37 1.57 -27.57
CA LYS A 155 -0.87 0.87 -28.76
C LYS A 155 -1.20 -0.61 -28.65
N ILE A 156 -1.33 -1.25 -29.80
CA ILE A 156 -1.39 -2.70 -29.90
C ILE A 156 -0.03 -3.25 -29.44
N LEU A 157 -0.07 -4.27 -28.59
CA LEU A 157 1.13 -4.89 -28.05
C LEU A 157 1.70 -5.91 -29.04
N GLY A 158 3.02 -5.85 -29.27
CA GLY A 158 3.73 -6.81 -30.12
C GLY A 158 4.13 -8.11 -29.40
N SER A 159 4.13 -8.09 -28.08
CA SER A 159 4.51 -9.21 -27.20
C SER A 159 3.74 -9.11 -25.89
N ASP A 160 3.82 -10.15 -25.07
CA ASP A 160 3.33 -10.10 -23.70
C ASP A 160 4.27 -9.24 -22.84
N TYR A 161 3.71 -8.61 -21.81
CA TYR A 161 4.43 -7.74 -20.88
C TYR A 161 4.37 -8.34 -19.49
N GLN A 162 5.52 -8.73 -18.94
CA GLN A 162 5.64 -9.22 -17.57
C GLN A 162 5.98 -8.04 -16.65
N ILE A 163 5.18 -7.84 -15.62
CA ILE A 163 5.25 -6.71 -14.71
C ILE A 163 5.32 -7.24 -13.29
N ASP A 164 6.34 -6.81 -12.55
CA ASP A 164 6.40 -7.00 -11.10
C ASP A 164 5.66 -5.85 -10.42
N LEU A 165 4.85 -6.19 -9.42
CA LEU A 165 4.20 -5.28 -8.51
C LEU A 165 4.89 -5.36 -7.16
N TYR A 166 5.22 -4.20 -6.60
CA TYR A 166 5.66 -4.04 -5.23
C TYR A 166 4.65 -3.17 -4.49
N THR A 167 4.11 -3.66 -3.39
CA THR A 167 3.26 -2.89 -2.48
C THR A 167 3.93 -2.78 -1.12
N GLU A 168 3.82 -1.61 -0.49
CA GLU A 168 4.24 -1.38 0.89
C GLU A 168 3.04 -0.83 1.67
N PHE A 169 2.73 -1.47 2.79
CA PHE A 169 1.72 -1.04 3.74
C PHE A 169 2.39 -0.59 5.03
N LEU A 170 1.95 0.54 5.56
CA LEU A 170 2.28 0.99 6.91
C LEU A 170 1.17 0.54 7.86
N VAL A 171 1.57 -0.20 8.89
CA VAL A 171 0.70 -0.68 9.95
C VAL A 171 0.91 0.20 11.17
N ASP A 172 -0.16 0.77 11.69
CA ASP A 172 -0.18 1.50 12.96
C ASP A 172 -0.85 0.66 14.05
N VAL A 173 -0.20 0.55 15.21
CA VAL A 173 -0.71 -0.23 16.33
C VAL A 173 -0.91 0.61 17.57
N LYS A 174 -1.88 0.19 18.37
CA LYS A 174 -2.22 0.81 19.64
C LYS A 174 -1.06 0.70 20.62
N VAL A 175 -0.73 1.81 21.26
CA VAL A 175 0.18 1.82 22.42
C VAL A 175 -0.53 1.15 23.61
N LEU A 176 0.04 0.07 24.14
CA LEU A 176 -0.42 -0.53 25.39
C LEU A 176 0.28 0.14 26.58
N GLY A 177 -0.50 0.70 27.52
CA GLY A 177 0.02 1.13 28.83
C GLY A 177 0.31 2.62 29.01
N LEU A 178 -0.48 3.51 28.39
CA LEU A 178 -0.64 4.90 28.84
C LEU A 178 -1.96 5.07 29.62
#